data_AF-G7TI40-F1
#
_entry.id   AF-G7TI40-F1
#
_cell.length_a   1.000
_cell.length_b   1.000
_cell.length_c   1.000
_cell.angle_alpha   90.00
_cell.angle_beta   90.00
_cell.angle_gamma   90.00
#
_symmetry.space_group_name_H-M   'P 1'
#
loop_
_entity.id
_entity.type
_entity.pdbx_description
1 polymer ?
#
loop_
_entity_poly.entity_id
_entity_poly.type
_entity_poly.pdbx_seq_one_letter_code
_entity_poly.pdbx_strand_id
1 'polypeptide(L)'
;MPGFLEPQTVAWETVQARTYKFNQLMGETMRDSYRLELWAPHPDDPKQLYARESIGYLGWYEDELLWRLYEHIRRYMEEDGPAIQPGETLRKRRTGRDLEPFNEEIMATVGGPALSREQVEVLAEAQPTHAA
;
A
#
# COMPACT_ATOMS: atom_id res chain seq x y z
N MET A 1 17.42 -8.98 -18.28
CA MET A 1 16.42 -8.23 -19.07
C MET A 1 16.92 -6.80 -19.19
N PRO A 2 17.28 -6.27 -20.37
CA PRO A 2 17.76 -4.91 -20.48
C PRO A 2 16.60 -3.93 -20.27
N GLY A 3 16.71 -3.06 -19.25
CA GLY A 3 15.78 -1.94 -19.03
C GLY A 3 15.03 -1.93 -17.69
N PHE A 4 15.07 -3.02 -16.91
CA PHE A 4 14.58 -3.01 -15.53
C PHE A 4 15.75 -2.83 -14.57
N LEU A 5 15.59 -1.93 -13.60
CA LEU A 5 16.50 -1.85 -12.47
C LEU A 5 16.47 -3.18 -11.71
N GLU A 6 17.60 -3.56 -11.12
CA GLU A 6 17.65 -4.75 -10.27
C GLU A 6 16.68 -4.58 -9.09
N PRO A 7 15.91 -5.63 -8.74
CA PRO A 7 15.01 -5.59 -7.60
C PRO A 7 15.76 -5.15 -6.34
N GLN A 8 15.28 -4.08 -5.70
CA GLN A 8 15.81 -3.61 -4.44
C GLN A 8 14.97 -4.20 -3.31
N THR A 9 15.64 -4.79 -2.32
CA THR A 9 14.98 -5.31 -1.11
C THR A 9 15.33 -4.43 0.07
N VAL A 10 14.30 -3.99 0.79
CA VAL A 10 14.44 -3.18 2.01
C VAL A 10 13.68 -3.84 3.15
N ALA A 11 14.14 -3.60 4.38
CA ALA A 11 13.45 -4.05 5.57
C ALA A 11 12.08 -3.36 5.67
N TRP A 12 11.02 -4.13 5.90
CA TRP A 12 9.64 -3.63 5.89
C TRP A 12 9.42 -2.52 6.91
N GLU A 13 10.08 -2.64 8.06
CA GLU A 13 10.04 -1.72 9.20
C GLU A 13 10.63 -0.34 8.88
N THR A 14 11.38 -0.23 7.78
CA THR A 14 11.95 1.05 7.32
C THR A 14 11.03 1.76 6.32
N VAL A 15 10.04 1.06 5.78
CA VAL A 15 9.13 1.59 4.75
C VAL A 15 8.12 2.54 5.40
N GLN A 16 7.84 3.66 4.72
CA GLN A 16 6.97 4.70 5.22
C GLN A 16 5.86 5.03 4.23
N ALA A 17 4.63 5.24 4.71
CA ALA A 17 3.51 5.68 3.88
C ALA A 17 3.40 7.21 3.89
N ARG A 18 3.35 7.85 2.72
CA ARG A 18 3.30 9.31 2.60
C ARG A 18 2.22 9.75 1.62
N THR A 19 1.43 10.74 2.02
CA THR A 19 0.42 11.38 1.16
C THR A 19 0.88 12.76 0.73
N TYR A 20 0.65 13.09 -0.54
CA TYR A 20 1.02 14.35 -1.16
C TYR A 20 -0.20 15.02 -1.73
N LYS A 21 -0.33 16.33 -1.46
CA LYS A 21 -1.20 17.24 -2.20
C LYS A 21 -0.35 18.11 -3.10
N PHE A 22 -0.70 18.21 -4.37
CA PHE A 22 0.00 19.07 -5.33
C PHE A 22 -0.94 19.64 -6.37
N ASN A 23 -0.55 20.79 -6.94
CA ASN A 23 -1.26 21.39 -8.06
C ASN A 23 -0.82 20.74 -9.36
N GLN A 24 -1.76 20.19 -10.11
CA GLN A 24 -1.52 19.64 -11.43
C GLN A 24 -1.99 20.64 -12.50
N LEU A 25 -1.07 21.09 -13.34
CA LEU A 25 -1.36 21.92 -14.51
C LEU A 25 -1.75 21.03 -15.69
N MET A 26 -2.94 21.26 -16.24
CA MET A 26 -3.52 20.51 -17.36
C MET A 26 -3.86 21.50 -18.49
N GLY A 27 -2.80 22.05 -19.12
CA GLY A 27 -2.93 23.12 -20.11
C GLY A 27 -3.37 24.43 -19.48
N GLU A 28 -4.55 24.93 -19.85
CA GLU A 28 -5.13 26.17 -19.30
C GLU A 28 -5.84 25.98 -17.95
N THR A 29 -5.93 24.73 -17.46
CA THR A 29 -6.62 24.42 -16.20
C THR A 29 -5.65 23.95 -15.12
N MET A 30 -5.97 24.23 -13.85
CA MET A 30 -5.24 23.75 -12.69
C MET A 30 -6.19 23.02 -11.76
N ARG A 31 -5.75 21.91 -11.17
CA ARG A 31 -6.51 21.17 -10.16
C ARG A 31 -5.64 20.70 -9.00
N ASP A 32 -6.25 20.62 -7.83
CA ASP A 32 -5.69 19.90 -6.69
C ASP A 32 -5.67 18.40 -7.00
N SER A 33 -4.50 17.79 -6.87
CA SER A 33 -4.27 16.36 -7.05
C SER A 33 -3.58 15.77 -5.83
N TYR A 34 -3.88 14.50 -5.58
CA TYR A 34 -3.41 13.76 -4.43
C TYR A 34 -2.77 12.44 -4.86
N ARG A 35 -1.67 12.07 -4.20
CA ARG A 35 -1.00 10.80 -4.43
C ARG A 35 -0.54 10.20 -3.12
N LEU A 36 -0.68 8.89 -3.01
CA LEU A 36 -0.14 8.10 -1.92
C LEU A 36 1.10 7.35 -2.41
N GLU A 37 2.15 7.36 -1.61
CA GLU A 37 3.44 6.73 -1.92
C GLU A 37 3.92 5.87 -0.75
N LEU A 38 4.57 4.75 -1.08
CA LEU A 38 5.44 4.01 -0.17
C LEU A 38 6.88 4.42 -0.41
N TRP A 39 7.57 4.78 0.66
CA TRP A 39 8.94 5.26 0.65
C TRP A 39 9.85 4.25 1.32
N ALA A 40 10.93 3.90 0.62
CA ALA A 40 12.05 3.16 1.19
C ALA A 40 13.21 4.16 1.38
N PRO A 41 13.44 4.67 2.60
CA PRO A 41 14.50 5.65 2.86
C PRO A 41 15.89 5.02 2.68
N HIS A 42 16.87 5.84 2.29
CA HIS A 42 18.26 5.43 2.34
C HIS A 42 18.74 5.45 3.81
N PRO A 43 19.37 4.38 4.34
CA PRO A 43 19.74 4.27 5.75
C PRO A 43 20.80 5.31 6.15
N ASP A 44 21.69 5.65 5.23
CA ASP A 44 22.80 6.58 5.49
C ASP A 44 22.52 8.04 5.10
N ASP A 45 21.44 8.32 4.36
CA ASP A 45 21.10 9.68 3.92
C ASP A 45 19.58 9.92 3.96
N PRO A 46 19.07 10.66 4.96
CA PRO A 46 17.64 10.91 5.11
C PRO A 46 17.04 11.79 4.00
N LYS A 47 17.87 12.38 3.12
CA LYS A 47 17.40 13.17 1.97
C LYS A 47 17.25 12.32 0.70
N GLN A 48 17.66 11.06 0.74
CA GLN A 48 17.58 10.14 -0.39
C GLN A 48 16.64 8.96 -0.09
N LEU A 49 16.03 8.44 -1.14
CA LEU A 49 15.19 7.25 -1.11
C LEU A 49 15.85 6.18 -1.98
N TYR A 50 15.91 4.94 -1.50
CA TYR A 50 16.26 3.80 -2.35
C TYR A 50 15.18 3.55 -3.40
N ALA A 51 13.92 3.64 -2.97
CA ALA A 51 12.76 3.47 -3.81
C ALA A 51 11.61 4.33 -3.32
N ARG A 52 10.76 4.73 -4.25
CA ARG A 52 9.42 5.25 -3.96
C ARG A 52 8.46 4.62 -4.94
N GLU A 53 7.35 4.10 -4.44
CA GLU A 53 6.34 3.48 -5.27
C GLU A 53 4.99 4.13 -5.02
N SER A 54 4.31 4.50 -6.10
CA SER A 54 2.96 5.05 -6.00
C SER A 54 1.98 3.92 -5.72
N ILE A 55 1.17 4.07 -4.66
CA ILE A 55 0.16 3.08 -4.29
C ILE A 55 -1.24 3.71 -4.36
N GLY A 56 -2.24 2.88 -4.66
CA GLY A 56 -3.58 3.36 -4.92
C GLY A 56 -3.71 4.00 -6.30
N TYR A 57 -4.23 5.23 -6.34
CA TYR A 57 -4.48 5.95 -7.59
C TYR A 57 -4.21 7.44 -7.43
N LEU A 58 -4.14 8.16 -8.55
CA LEU A 58 -4.06 9.62 -8.56
C LEU A 58 -5.45 10.20 -8.26
N GLY A 59 -5.65 10.68 -7.04
CA GLY A 59 -6.89 11.31 -6.60
C GLY A 59 -6.99 12.77 -7.01
N TRP A 60 -8.21 13.29 -7.22
CA TRP A 60 -8.47 14.69 -7.54
C TRP A 60 -9.55 15.25 -6.61
N TYR A 61 -9.53 16.56 -6.33
CA TYR A 61 -10.46 17.21 -5.39
C TYR A 61 -10.41 16.60 -3.97
N GLU A 62 -11.48 16.64 -3.17
CA GLU A 62 -11.53 16.03 -1.84
C GLU A 62 -11.64 14.50 -1.95
N ASP A 63 -10.50 13.84 -2.13
CA ASP A 63 -10.47 12.39 -2.28
C ASP A 63 -10.47 11.67 -0.92
N GLU A 64 -11.68 11.49 -0.36
CA GLU A 64 -11.88 10.74 0.88
C GLU A 64 -11.40 9.29 0.81
N LEU A 65 -11.42 8.66 -0.37
CA LEU A 65 -11.07 7.25 -0.51
C LEU A 65 -9.56 7.05 -0.43
N LEU A 66 -8.78 7.92 -1.05
CA LEU A 66 -7.33 7.91 -0.93
C LEU A 66 -6.89 8.22 0.50
N TRP A 67 -7.59 9.13 1.19
CA TRP A 67 -7.35 9.43 2.60
C TRP A 67 -7.67 8.24 3.52
N ARG A 68 -8.81 7.56 3.30
CA ARG A 68 -9.17 6.33 4.03
C ARG A 68 -8.12 5.23 3.83
N LEU A 69 -7.62 5.06 2.61
CA LEU A 69 -6.55 4.12 2.31
C LEU A 69 -5.25 4.47 3.07
N TYR A 70 -4.87 5.75 3.09
CA TYR A 70 -3.73 6.22 3.86
C TYR A 70 -3.89 5.91 5.35
N GLU A 71 -5.04 6.24 5.95
CA GLU A 71 -5.29 5.97 7.39
C GLU A 71 -5.20 4.49 7.73
N HIS A 72 -5.73 3.61 6.87
CA HIS A 72 -5.62 2.17 7.05
C HIS A 72 -4.14 1.71 7.03
N ILE A 73 -3.38 2.15 6.04
CA ILE A 73 -1.96 1.77 5.90
C ILE A 73 -1.12 2.35 7.04
N ARG A 74 -1.35 3.60 7.42
CA ARG A 74 -0.65 4.28 8.52
C ARG A 74 -0.86 3.55 9.84
N ARG A 75 -2.11 3.18 10.16
CA ARG A 75 -2.40 2.38 11.36
C ARG A 75 -1.65 1.06 11.35
N TYR A 76 -1.70 0.34 10.23
CA TYR A 76 -1.03 -0.95 10.08
C TYR A 76 0.51 -0.85 10.17
N MET A 77 1.12 0.10 9.46
CA MET A 77 2.57 0.19 9.32
C MET A 77 3.26 0.99 10.44
N GLU A 78 2.61 2.04 10.94
CA GLU A 78 3.25 3.02 11.84
C GLU A 78 2.69 2.97 13.28
N GLU A 79 1.51 2.39 13.49
CA GLU A 79 0.85 2.33 14.82
C GLU A 79 0.64 0.91 15.34
N ASP A 80 1.31 -0.09 14.74
CA ASP A 80 1.14 -1.52 15.08
C ASP A 80 -0.32 -1.99 15.04
N GLY A 81 -1.14 -1.30 14.24
CA GLY A 81 -2.55 -1.59 14.05
C GLY A 81 -2.78 -2.91 13.31
N PRO A 82 -4.00 -3.47 13.41
CA PRO A 82 -4.28 -4.74 12.78
C PRO A 82 -4.23 -4.64 11.26
N ALA A 83 -3.82 -5.74 10.60
CA ALA A 83 -3.76 -5.80 9.13
C ALA A 83 -5.14 -5.63 8.48
N ILE A 84 -6.20 -5.98 9.20
CA ILE A 84 -7.59 -5.67 8.85
C ILE A 84 -8.21 -4.96 10.04
N GLN A 85 -8.77 -3.76 9.82
CA GLN A 85 -9.36 -3.00 10.92
C GLN A 85 -10.66 -3.65 11.39
N PRO A 86 -11.05 -3.49 12.66
CA PRO A 86 -12.31 -4.03 13.17
C PRO A 86 -13.51 -3.59 12.32
N GLY A 87 -14.29 -4.56 11.84
CA GLY A 87 -15.46 -4.33 10.99
C GLY A 87 -15.15 -4.22 9.49
N GLU A 88 -13.89 -4.23 9.09
CA GLU A 88 -13.51 -4.36 7.68
C GLU A 88 -13.49 -5.83 7.25
N THR A 89 -13.72 -6.08 5.96
CA THR A 89 -13.67 -7.42 5.36
C THR A 89 -12.93 -7.37 4.04
N LEU A 90 -12.30 -8.48 3.66
CA LEU A 90 -11.66 -8.57 2.36
C LEU A 90 -12.68 -8.34 1.23
N ARG A 91 -12.29 -7.50 0.26
CA ARG A 91 -13.10 -7.30 -0.93
C ARG A 91 -13.22 -8.62 -1.70
N LYS A 92 -14.45 -8.99 -2.06
CA LYS A 92 -14.68 -10.12 -2.96
C LYS A 92 -14.05 -9.85 -4.33
N ARG A 93 -13.31 -10.84 -4.84
CA ARG A 93 -12.79 -10.81 -6.22
C ARG A 93 -13.94 -10.66 -7.21
N ARG A 94 -13.75 -9.81 -8.21
CA ARG A 94 -14.69 -9.59 -9.33
C ARG A 94 -14.16 -10.26 -10.58
N THR A 95 -14.83 -11.33 -11.00
CA THR A 95 -14.49 -12.08 -12.22
C THR A 95 -14.39 -11.15 -13.43
N GLY A 96 -13.29 -11.26 -14.18
CA GLY A 96 -13.03 -10.47 -15.39
C GLY A 96 -12.58 -9.02 -15.15
N ARG A 97 -12.45 -8.58 -13.89
CA ARG A 97 -11.94 -7.24 -13.55
C ARG A 97 -10.66 -7.29 -12.73
N ASP A 98 -10.53 -8.30 -11.88
CA ASP A 98 -9.35 -8.47 -11.05
C ASP A 98 -8.30 -9.31 -11.76
N LEU A 99 -7.02 -9.00 -11.53
CA LEU A 99 -5.92 -9.75 -12.11
C LEU A 99 -5.84 -11.15 -11.51
N GLU A 100 -5.50 -12.12 -12.36
CA GLU A 100 -5.16 -13.45 -11.89
C GLU A 100 -3.93 -13.39 -10.97
N PRO A 101 -3.81 -14.32 -10.00
CA PRO A 101 -2.62 -14.41 -9.18
C PRO A 101 -1.38 -14.57 -10.06
N PHE A 102 -0.22 -14.12 -9.56
CA PHE A 102 1.04 -14.43 -10.21
C PHE A 102 1.27 -15.95 -10.23
N ASN A 103 2.12 -16.42 -11.13
CA ASN A 103 2.47 -17.83 -11.22
C ASN A 103 3.17 -18.33 -9.93
N GLU A 104 3.23 -19.64 -9.76
CA GLU A 104 3.79 -20.25 -8.55
C GLU A 104 5.26 -19.87 -8.31
N GLU A 105 6.05 -19.70 -9.37
CA GLU A 105 7.45 -19.29 -9.29
C GLU A 105 7.62 -17.89 -8.67
N ILE A 106 6.82 -16.92 -9.13
CA ILE A 106 6.81 -15.56 -8.55
C ILE A 106 6.29 -15.63 -7.13
N MET A 107 5.17 -16.32 -6.88
CA MET A 107 4.58 -16.42 -5.55
C MET A 107 5.55 -17.04 -4.53
N ALA A 108 6.30 -18.08 -4.91
CA ALA A 108 7.34 -18.68 -4.06
C ALA A 108 8.45 -17.69 -3.68
N THR A 109 8.75 -16.74 -4.56
CA THR A 109 9.76 -15.70 -4.34
C THR A 109 9.26 -14.58 -3.41
N VAL A 110 7.96 -14.29 -3.42
CA VAL A 110 7.35 -13.18 -2.65
C VAL A 110 6.67 -13.61 -1.34
N GLY A 111 7.01 -14.80 -0.82
CA GLY A 111 6.52 -15.26 0.49
C GLY A 111 5.36 -16.26 0.44
N GLY A 112 5.11 -16.87 -0.72
CA GLY A 112 4.11 -17.92 -0.90
C GLY A 112 2.74 -17.41 -1.35
N PRO A 113 1.75 -18.31 -1.49
CA PRO A 113 0.41 -17.94 -1.96
C PRO A 113 -0.28 -16.95 -1.01
N ALA A 114 -1.16 -16.12 -1.56
CA ALA A 114 -2.01 -15.26 -0.75
C ALA A 114 -2.87 -16.09 0.21
N LEU A 115 -3.06 -15.59 1.43
CA LEU A 115 -3.90 -16.22 2.44
C LEU A 115 -5.36 -16.34 1.95
N SER A 116 -6.04 -17.42 2.35
CA SER A 116 -7.46 -17.58 2.12
C SER A 116 -8.27 -16.55 2.91
N ARG A 117 -9.51 -16.31 2.50
CA ARG A 117 -10.40 -15.38 3.21
C ARG A 117 -10.59 -15.80 4.67
N GLU A 118 -10.78 -17.10 4.91
CA GLU A 118 -10.99 -17.67 6.23
C GLU A 118 -9.73 -17.51 7.09
N GLN A 119 -8.54 -17.74 6.52
CA GLN A 119 -7.27 -17.54 7.23
C GLN A 119 -7.09 -16.08 7.64
N VAL A 120 -7.47 -15.16 6.77
CA VAL A 120 -7.39 -13.72 7.04
C VAL A 120 -8.42 -13.27 8.07
N GLU A 121 -9.64 -13.81 8.02
CA GLU A 121 -10.67 -13.54 9.03
C GLU A 121 -10.24 -14.05 10.41
N VAL A 122 -9.64 -15.23 10.50
CA VAL A 122 -9.06 -15.75 11.76
C VAL A 122 -7.94 -14.85 12.29
N LEU A 123 -7.06 -14.34 11.41
CA LEU A 123 -6.01 -13.40 11.83
C LEU A 123 -6.59 -12.07 12.33
N ALA A 124 -7.66 -11.58 11.69
CA ALA A 124 -8.35 -10.38 12.12
C ALA A 124 -9.03 -10.56 13.48
N GLU A 125 -9.56 -11.75 13.77
CA GLU A 125 -10.19 -12.09 15.06
C GLU A 125 -9.18 -12.40 16.18
N ALA A 126 -8.02 -12.97 15.84
CA ALA A 126 -7.00 -13.40 16.80
C ALA A 126 -6.14 -12.24 17.34
N GLN A 127 -6.22 -11.05 16.75
CA GLN A 127 -5.47 -9.89 17.24
C GLN A 127 -6.19 -9.22 18.41
N PRO A 128 -5.51 -8.97 19.54
CA PRO A 128 -6.13 -8.35 20.70
C PRO A 128 -6.65 -6.97 20.30
N THR A 129 -7.92 -6.72 20.60
CA THR A 129 -8.49 -5.36 20.55
C THR A 129 -7.71 -4.55 21.58
N HIS A 130 -6.74 -3.75 21.14
CA HIS A 130 -6.11 -2.78 22.04
C HIS A 130 -7.20 -1.76 22.38
N ALA A 131 -7.77 -1.90 23.58
CA ALA A 131 -8.75 -0.98 24.10
C ALA A 131 -8.07 0.34 24.44
N ALA A 132 -8.57 1.40 23.77
CA ALA A 132 -8.50 2.84 24.07
C ALA A 132 -7.12 3.51 24.14
#